data_AF-A0A388QI17-F1
#
_entry.id   AF-A0A388QI17-F1
#
_cell.length_a   1.000
_cell.length_b   1.000
_cell.length_c   1.000
_cell.angle_alpha   90.00
_cell.angle_beta   90.00
_cell.angle_gamma   90.00
#
_symmetry.space_group_name_H-M   'P 1'
#
loop_
_entity.id
_entity.type
_entity.pdbx_description
1 polymer ?
#
loop_
_entity_poly.entity_id
_entity_poly.type
_entity_poly.pdbx_seq_one_letter_code
_entity_poly.pdbx_strand_id
1 'polypeptide(L)'
;MIMIKLVGGAKKSFFTDTLKIDKFDISIQELLDLLLELKPVNTPKLDVENILIAINGVDSSAMEGKMTNIKNDDVVSIIPVIHGGSSKRLIFNVSTKLIQVIEIQGQKQIDVTYLDTLRKQFPGIKLQAISSNFILNNYHLKKIISLSVSSDKNDILLSNKFEMDILMRFAISSQISSAINSAGIKPKQNFVLIALGNKKILDALYKELNFMSVKIFSKDNTLFLKKYFKITDTQLTTVLSKNPLEDILIEKAAILL
;
A
#
# COMPACT_ATOMS: atom_id res chain seq x y z
N MET A 1 2.73 -19.71 -36.05
CA MET A 1 2.51 -18.39 -35.43
C MET A 1 1.62 -18.49 -34.20
N ILE A 2 2.17 -18.08 -33.05
CA ILE A 2 1.47 -17.95 -31.77
C ILE A 2 1.14 -16.46 -31.56
N MET A 3 -0.06 -16.16 -31.08
CA MET A 3 -0.46 -14.80 -30.73
C MET A 3 -0.37 -14.59 -29.21
N ILE A 4 0.50 -13.68 -28.77
CA ILE A 4 0.58 -13.27 -27.37
C ILE A 4 -0.31 -12.05 -27.15
N LYS A 5 -1.22 -12.12 -26.19
CA LYS A 5 -1.96 -10.97 -25.65
C LYS A 5 -1.34 -10.54 -24.32
N LEU A 6 -0.87 -9.31 -24.24
CA LEU A 6 -0.27 -8.74 -23.04
C LEU A 6 -1.30 -7.90 -22.29
N VAL A 7 -1.43 -8.10 -20.98
CA VAL A 7 -2.39 -7.38 -20.14
C VAL A 7 -1.68 -6.62 -19.01
N GLY A 8 -2.25 -5.50 -18.57
CA GLY A 8 -1.81 -4.79 -17.36
C GLY A 8 -0.34 -4.40 -17.38
N GLY A 9 0.42 -4.84 -16.36
CA GLY A 9 1.86 -4.59 -16.25
C GLY A 9 2.68 -5.13 -17.41
N ALA A 10 2.26 -6.22 -18.05
CA ALA A 10 2.98 -6.83 -19.16
C ALA A 10 2.95 -5.92 -20.41
N LYS A 11 1.86 -5.18 -20.65
CA LYS A 11 1.80 -4.16 -21.72
C LYS A 11 2.90 -3.11 -21.58
N LYS A 12 3.20 -2.72 -20.33
CA LYS A 12 4.25 -1.73 -20.04
C LYS A 12 5.65 -2.29 -20.29
N SER A 13 5.85 -3.59 -20.14
CA SER A 13 7.14 -4.25 -20.40
C SER A 13 7.48 -4.32 -21.89
N PHE A 14 6.49 -4.34 -22.79
CA PHE A 14 6.73 -4.48 -24.24
C PHE A 14 6.22 -3.28 -25.08
N PHE A 15 5.57 -2.29 -24.48
CA PHE A 15 4.92 -1.16 -25.16
C PHE A 15 3.91 -1.56 -26.24
N THR A 16 3.38 -2.77 -26.15
CA THR A 16 2.36 -3.28 -27.07
C THR A 16 1.38 -4.16 -26.31
N ASP A 17 0.20 -4.28 -26.88
CA ASP A 17 -0.89 -5.09 -26.36
C ASP A 17 -0.83 -6.53 -26.89
N THR A 18 -0.10 -6.72 -27.99
CA THR A 18 0.02 -8.01 -28.67
C THR A 18 1.42 -8.21 -29.24
N LEU A 19 1.90 -9.46 -29.23
CA LEU A 19 3.08 -9.90 -29.94
C LEU A 19 2.74 -11.10 -30.81
N LYS A 20 3.42 -11.24 -31.95
CA LYS A 20 3.34 -12.43 -32.79
C LYS A 20 4.68 -13.13 -32.71
N ILE A 21 4.67 -14.41 -32.37
CA ILE A 21 5.87 -15.23 -32.26
C ILE A 21 5.81 -16.32 -33.33
N ASP A 22 6.82 -16.33 -34.18
CA ASP A 22 6.95 -17.33 -35.24
C ASP A 22 7.77 -18.53 -34.73
N LYS A 23 7.15 -19.26 -33.79
CA LYS A 23 7.62 -20.53 -33.23
C LYS A 23 6.47 -21.52 -33.22
N PHE A 24 6.82 -22.79 -33.19
CA PHE A 24 5.88 -23.92 -33.23
C PHE A 24 6.26 -24.91 -32.13
N ASP A 25 5.25 -25.57 -31.56
CA ASP A 25 5.40 -26.65 -30.57
C ASP A 25 6.33 -26.33 -29.39
N ILE A 26 6.29 -25.08 -28.92
CA ILE A 26 7.02 -24.65 -27.72
C ILE A 26 6.15 -24.81 -26.48
N SER A 27 6.77 -25.14 -25.37
CA SER A 27 6.15 -25.10 -24.05
C SER A 27 5.93 -23.66 -23.58
N ILE A 28 5.06 -23.48 -22.57
CA ILE A 28 4.92 -22.21 -21.88
C ILE A 28 6.25 -21.73 -21.29
N GLN A 29 7.06 -22.62 -20.71
CA GLN A 29 8.36 -22.25 -20.16
C GLN A 29 9.28 -21.63 -21.24
N GLU A 30 9.41 -22.30 -22.38
CA GLU A 30 10.21 -21.79 -23.50
C GLU A 30 9.67 -20.46 -24.05
N LEU A 31 8.34 -20.30 -24.08
CA LEU A 31 7.73 -19.01 -24.41
C LEU A 31 8.14 -17.91 -23.42
N LEU A 32 8.14 -18.18 -22.12
CA LEU A 32 8.51 -17.19 -21.11
C LEU A 32 9.98 -16.78 -21.21
N ASP A 33 10.86 -17.74 -21.46
CA ASP A 33 12.28 -17.48 -21.68
C ASP A 33 12.49 -16.59 -22.92
N LEU A 34 11.79 -16.89 -24.01
CA LEU A 34 11.79 -16.06 -25.22
C LEU A 34 11.25 -14.65 -24.97
N LEU A 35 10.18 -14.50 -24.17
CA LEU A 35 9.64 -13.19 -23.83
C LEU A 35 10.63 -12.36 -23.01
N LEU A 36 11.42 -12.99 -22.12
CA LEU A 36 12.47 -12.31 -21.37
C LEU A 36 13.59 -11.81 -22.29
N GLU A 37 13.96 -12.59 -23.31
CA GLU A 37 14.94 -12.21 -24.32
C GLU A 37 14.45 -11.09 -25.23
N LEU A 38 13.19 -11.15 -25.68
CA LEU A 38 12.58 -10.17 -26.59
C LEU A 38 12.21 -8.85 -25.92
N LYS A 39 12.27 -8.78 -24.59
CA LYS A 39 11.85 -7.58 -23.84
C LYS A 39 12.74 -6.38 -24.22
N PRO A 40 12.16 -5.24 -24.62
CA PRO A 40 12.96 -4.06 -24.95
C PRO A 40 13.81 -3.57 -23.76
N VAL A 41 14.98 -3.02 -24.07
CA VAL A 41 15.87 -2.40 -23.08
C VAL A 41 15.18 -1.16 -22.48
N ASN A 42 15.42 -0.87 -21.19
CA ASN A 42 14.82 0.26 -20.44
C ASN A 42 13.30 0.21 -20.19
N THR A 43 12.67 -0.96 -20.31
CA THR A 43 11.25 -1.15 -19.92
C THR A 43 11.12 -1.86 -18.57
N PRO A 44 9.99 -1.71 -17.86
CA PRO A 44 9.71 -2.45 -16.63
C PRO A 44 9.94 -3.96 -16.80
N LYS A 45 10.55 -4.59 -15.78
CA LYS A 45 10.79 -6.05 -15.79
C LYS A 45 9.46 -6.81 -15.87
N LEU A 46 9.39 -7.81 -16.74
CA LEU A 46 8.33 -8.81 -16.72
C LEU A 46 8.64 -9.80 -15.59
N ASP A 47 7.75 -9.91 -14.62
CA ASP A 47 7.90 -10.82 -13.49
C ASP A 47 7.22 -12.15 -13.78
N VAL A 48 7.96 -13.08 -14.39
CA VAL A 48 7.44 -14.38 -14.85
C VAL A 48 7.03 -15.33 -13.74
N GLU A 49 7.43 -15.05 -12.49
CA GLU A 49 6.96 -15.81 -11.32
C GLU A 49 5.58 -15.36 -10.85
N ASN A 50 5.15 -14.16 -11.27
CA ASN A 50 3.94 -13.50 -10.79
C ASN A 50 3.00 -13.16 -11.95
N ILE A 51 2.74 -14.15 -12.81
CA ILE A 51 1.83 -14.08 -13.96
C ILE A 51 0.89 -15.28 -13.97
N LEU A 52 -0.35 -15.03 -14.40
CA LEU A 52 -1.31 -16.03 -14.83
C LEU A 52 -1.22 -16.10 -16.35
N ILE A 53 -1.20 -17.32 -16.87
CA ILE A 53 -1.08 -17.57 -18.30
C ILE A 53 -2.31 -18.32 -18.75
N ALA A 54 -3.00 -17.80 -19.76
CA ALA A 54 -4.20 -18.43 -20.31
C ALA A 54 -4.02 -18.75 -21.79
N ILE A 55 -4.23 -20.00 -22.19
CA ILE A 55 -4.22 -20.44 -23.60
C ILE A 55 -5.67 -20.53 -24.06
N ASN A 56 -6.02 -19.76 -25.09
CA ASN A 56 -7.38 -19.68 -25.64
C ASN A 56 -8.46 -19.42 -24.57
N GLY A 57 -8.10 -18.70 -23.51
CA GLY A 57 -8.98 -18.36 -22.39
C GLY A 57 -8.98 -19.37 -21.22
N VAL A 58 -8.27 -20.50 -21.34
CA VAL A 58 -8.12 -21.49 -20.26
C VAL A 58 -6.82 -21.26 -19.50
N ASP A 59 -6.88 -21.18 -18.17
CA ASP A 59 -5.70 -21.04 -17.33
C ASP A 59 -4.78 -22.26 -17.48
N SER A 60 -3.50 -22.01 -17.78
CA SER A 60 -2.47 -23.04 -17.92
C SER A 60 -2.30 -23.92 -16.68
N SER A 61 -2.59 -23.40 -15.49
CA SER A 61 -2.55 -24.17 -14.24
C SER A 61 -3.61 -25.27 -14.17
N ALA A 62 -4.70 -25.15 -14.95
CA ALA A 62 -5.70 -26.20 -15.14
C ALA A 62 -5.30 -27.22 -16.23
N MET A 63 -4.14 -27.03 -16.86
CA MET A 63 -3.52 -27.93 -17.84
C MET A 63 -2.24 -28.52 -17.23
N GLU A 64 -1.11 -28.49 -17.95
CA GLU A 64 0.19 -28.98 -17.48
C GLU A 64 1.09 -27.84 -16.95
N GLY A 65 0.48 -26.70 -16.61
CA GLY A 65 1.21 -25.52 -16.15
C GLY A 65 2.26 -25.08 -17.17
N LYS A 66 3.48 -24.80 -16.69
CA LYS A 66 4.62 -24.37 -17.52
C LYS A 66 5.05 -25.40 -18.59
N MET A 67 4.66 -26.67 -18.44
CA MET A 67 4.96 -27.73 -19.42
C MET A 67 3.93 -27.83 -20.55
N THR A 68 2.84 -27.06 -20.48
CA THR A 68 1.80 -27.08 -21.52
C THR A 68 2.40 -26.67 -22.86
N ASN A 69 2.25 -27.51 -23.88
CA ASN A 69 2.67 -27.22 -25.25
C ASN A 69 1.67 -26.28 -25.92
N ILE A 70 2.19 -25.20 -26.49
CA ILE A 70 1.43 -24.19 -27.23
C ILE A 70 1.41 -24.58 -28.70
N LYS A 71 0.21 -24.67 -29.26
CA LYS A 71 0.00 -25.07 -30.65
C LYS A 71 0.01 -23.86 -31.58
N ASN A 72 0.13 -24.15 -32.87
CA ASN A 72 -0.05 -23.14 -33.89
C ASN A 72 -1.44 -22.49 -33.78
N ASP A 73 -1.51 -21.18 -34.01
CA ASP A 73 -2.72 -20.36 -33.94
C ASP A 73 -3.33 -20.20 -32.54
N ASP A 74 -2.67 -20.70 -31.49
CA ASP A 74 -3.07 -20.42 -30.12
C ASP A 74 -2.91 -18.95 -29.77
N VAL A 75 -3.87 -18.47 -28.96
CA VAL A 75 -3.81 -17.16 -28.31
C VAL A 75 -3.41 -17.34 -26.86
N VAL A 76 -2.20 -16.92 -26.51
CA VAL A 76 -1.67 -16.97 -25.15
C VAL A 76 -1.78 -15.59 -24.51
N SER A 77 -2.51 -15.50 -23.40
CA SER A 77 -2.65 -14.26 -22.62
C SER A 77 -1.69 -14.27 -21.44
N ILE A 78 -0.83 -13.25 -21.33
CA ILE A 78 0.06 -13.02 -20.19
C ILE A 78 -0.58 -11.97 -19.27
N ILE A 79 -0.98 -12.41 -18.09
CA ILE A 79 -1.78 -11.62 -17.15
C ILE A 79 -0.97 -11.49 -15.85
N PRO A 80 -0.31 -10.35 -15.59
CA PRO A 80 0.39 -10.14 -14.32
C PRO A 80 -0.55 -10.32 -13.14
N VAL A 81 -0.18 -11.22 -12.24
CA VAL A 81 -0.86 -11.37 -10.95
C VAL A 81 -0.35 -10.24 -10.08
N ILE A 82 -1.15 -9.19 -10.00
CA ILE A 82 -0.99 -8.15 -8.99
C ILE A 82 -1.52 -8.69 -7.66
N HIS A 83 -0.71 -9.50 -6.99
CA HIS A 83 -0.76 -9.56 -5.53
C HIS A 83 -0.61 -8.12 -5.03
N GLY A 84 -1.34 -7.72 -3.99
CA GLY A 84 -1.08 -6.48 -3.26
C GLY A 84 0.26 -6.52 -2.55
N GLY A 85 1.35 -6.74 -3.29
CA GLY A 85 2.71 -6.68 -2.80
C GLY A 85 2.88 -5.35 -2.10
N SER A 86 3.42 -5.40 -0.89
CA SER A 86 3.58 -4.22 -0.06
C SER A 86 4.41 -3.18 -0.82
N SER A 87 3.76 -2.12 -1.26
CA SER A 87 4.40 -1.01 -1.93
C SER A 87 5.04 -0.09 -0.88
N LYS A 88 6.01 0.72 -1.30
CA LYS A 88 6.51 1.84 -0.50
C LYS A 88 5.51 3.00 -0.42
N ARG A 89 4.41 2.91 -1.17
CA ARG A 89 3.42 3.97 -1.38
C ARG A 89 2.03 3.39 -1.52
N LEU A 90 1.16 3.72 -0.58
CA LEU A 90 -0.25 3.35 -0.61
C LEU A 90 -1.08 4.59 -0.99
N ILE A 91 -2.02 4.44 -1.92
CA ILE A 91 -2.94 5.50 -2.34
C ILE A 91 -4.36 4.95 -2.28
N PHE A 92 -5.28 5.73 -1.72
CA PHE A 92 -6.69 5.39 -1.70
C PHE A 92 -7.53 6.64 -1.50
N ASN A 93 -8.84 6.50 -1.73
CA ASN A 93 -9.81 7.55 -1.44
C ASN A 93 -10.54 7.23 -0.14
N VAL A 94 -10.86 8.29 0.62
CA VAL A 94 -11.87 8.26 1.67
C VAL A 94 -12.86 9.38 1.36
N SER A 95 -14.10 9.02 1.03
CA SER A 95 -15.04 9.94 0.40
C SER A 95 -14.42 10.57 -0.85
N THR A 96 -14.41 11.89 -0.99
CA THR A 96 -13.80 12.62 -2.11
C THR A 96 -12.33 12.98 -1.91
N LYS A 97 -11.74 12.63 -0.76
CA LYS A 97 -10.37 13.00 -0.41
C LYS A 97 -9.39 11.91 -0.84
N LEU A 98 -8.40 12.29 -1.65
CA LEU A 98 -7.28 11.43 -2.04
C LEU A 98 -6.22 11.43 -0.93
N ILE A 99 -5.88 10.23 -0.46
CA ILE A 99 -4.90 10.01 0.60
C ILE A 99 -3.72 9.25 0.03
N GLN A 100 -2.53 9.71 0.39
CA GLN A 100 -1.27 9.02 0.18
C GLN A 100 -0.62 8.69 1.52
N VAL A 101 -0.09 7.48 1.60
CA VAL A 101 0.61 6.95 2.75
C VAL A 101 1.97 6.44 2.30
N ILE A 102 3.02 6.88 3.00
CA ILE A 102 4.41 6.47 2.75
C ILE A 102 5.03 6.14 4.11
N GLU A 103 5.67 4.98 4.23
CA GLU A 103 6.49 4.69 5.41
C GLU A 103 7.92 5.18 5.16
N ILE A 104 8.45 5.97 6.08
CA ILE A 104 9.78 6.58 6.02
C ILE A 104 10.69 5.92 7.04
N GLN A 105 11.90 5.55 6.60
CA GLN A 105 12.92 5.05 7.50
C GLN A 105 13.35 6.15 8.48
N GLY A 106 13.35 5.82 9.77
CA GLY A 106 13.78 6.74 10.81
C GLY A 106 15.26 7.10 10.68
N GLN A 107 15.57 8.39 10.68
CA GLN A 107 16.95 8.90 10.69
C GLN A 107 17.18 9.77 11.92
N LYS A 108 18.44 9.98 12.30
CA LYS A 108 18.80 10.80 13.47
C LYS A 108 18.33 12.26 13.33
N GLN A 109 18.31 12.77 12.09
CA GLN A 109 18.00 14.17 11.77
C GLN A 109 16.51 14.42 11.51
N ILE A 110 15.68 13.37 11.49
CA ILE A 110 14.26 13.50 11.20
C ILE A 110 13.48 13.52 12.52
N ASP A 111 12.90 14.68 12.82
CA ASP A 111 12.02 14.91 13.97
C ASP A 111 10.78 15.73 13.56
N VAL A 112 10.10 16.34 14.54
CA VAL A 112 8.91 17.17 14.27
C VAL A 112 9.20 18.37 13.37
N THR A 113 10.41 18.95 13.42
CA THR A 113 10.79 20.11 12.60
C THR A 113 10.93 19.76 11.12
N TYR A 114 11.27 18.50 10.83
CA TYR A 114 11.29 17.98 9.46
C TYR A 114 9.88 18.00 8.85
N LEU A 115 8.85 17.68 9.63
CA LEU A 115 7.46 17.73 9.18
C LEU A 115 7.03 19.17 8.83
N ASP A 116 7.48 20.14 9.61
CA ASP A 116 7.21 21.56 9.33
C ASP A 116 7.92 22.06 8.06
N THR A 117 9.11 21.53 7.78
CA THR A 117 9.80 21.78 6.51
C THR A 117 9.00 21.24 5.32
N LEU A 118 8.50 20.00 5.41
CA LEU A 118 7.66 19.42 4.36
C LEU A 118 6.36 20.20 4.14
N ARG A 119 5.70 20.67 5.21
CA ARG A 119 4.49 21.51 5.10
C ARG A 119 4.75 22.82 4.36
N LYS A 120 5.92 23.44 4.59
CA LYS A 120 6.34 24.66 3.88
C LYS A 120 6.65 24.39 2.41
N GLN A 121 7.30 23.26 2.10
CA GLN A 121 7.66 22.87 0.73
C GLN A 121 6.44 22.48 -0.12
N PHE A 122 5.44 21.88 0.49
CA PHE A 122 4.22 21.41 -0.19
C PHE A 122 2.99 22.12 0.38
N PRO A 123 2.83 23.44 0.16
CA PRO A 123 1.65 24.15 0.64
C PRO A 123 0.38 23.56 0.00
N GLY A 124 -0.66 23.34 0.81
CA GLY A 124 -1.94 22.80 0.35
C GLY A 124 -2.13 21.29 0.51
N ILE A 125 -1.15 20.57 1.07
CA ILE A 125 -1.39 19.22 1.60
C ILE A 125 -1.66 19.28 3.10
N LYS A 126 -2.66 18.53 3.58
CA LYS A 126 -2.78 18.22 5.01
C LYS A 126 -1.82 17.08 5.31
N LEU A 127 -0.89 17.29 6.24
CA LEU A 127 0.22 16.38 6.49
C LEU A 127 0.34 16.02 7.97
N GLN A 128 0.24 14.72 8.25
CA GLN A 128 0.46 14.17 9.57
C GLN A 128 1.42 12.98 9.51
N ALA A 129 2.25 12.84 10.51
CA ALA A 129 3.12 11.68 10.66
C ALA A 129 2.81 10.94 11.95
N ILE A 130 2.81 9.62 11.87
CA ILE A 130 2.48 8.69 12.96
C ILE A 130 3.62 7.69 13.08
N SER A 131 4.10 7.41 14.29
CA SER A 131 5.05 6.33 14.54
C SER A 131 4.54 5.02 13.92
N SER A 132 5.38 4.33 13.15
CA SER A 132 4.97 3.08 12.48
C SER A 132 4.46 2.03 13.47
N ASN A 133 4.93 2.06 14.73
CA ASN A 133 4.50 1.13 15.78
C ASN A 133 2.99 1.23 16.11
N PHE A 134 2.35 2.36 15.81
CA PHE A 134 0.92 2.60 16.10
C PHE A 134 -0.01 2.18 14.95
N ILE A 135 0.52 1.55 13.90
CA ILE A 135 -0.24 1.12 12.74
C ILE A 135 -0.08 -0.39 12.57
N LEU A 136 -1.20 -1.10 12.42
CA LEU A 136 -1.22 -2.57 12.26
C LEU A 136 -1.07 -2.94 10.79
N ASN A 137 -2.04 -2.53 10.00
CA ASN A 137 -2.15 -2.87 8.59
C ASN A 137 -3.04 -1.87 7.85
N ASN A 138 -3.26 -2.15 6.57
CA ASN A 138 -4.07 -1.33 5.67
C ASN A 138 -5.51 -1.14 6.18
N TYR A 139 -6.12 -2.17 6.77
CA TYR A 139 -7.49 -2.11 7.28
C TYR A 139 -7.60 -1.13 8.44
N HIS A 140 -6.76 -1.30 9.47
CA HIS A 140 -6.68 -0.40 10.62
C HIS A 140 -6.42 1.05 10.19
N LEU A 141 -5.39 1.27 9.36
CA LEU A 141 -5.00 2.59 8.88
C LEU A 141 -6.15 3.32 8.17
N LYS A 142 -6.80 2.64 7.21
CA LYS A 142 -7.90 3.22 6.43
C LYS A 142 -9.09 3.58 7.31
N LYS A 143 -9.42 2.74 8.29
CA LYS A 143 -10.55 2.97 9.19
C LYS A 143 -10.32 4.15 10.12
N ILE A 144 -9.14 4.27 10.72
CA ILE A 144 -8.79 5.43 11.56
C ILE A 144 -8.84 6.73 10.75
N ILE A 145 -8.25 6.77 9.55
CA ILE A 145 -8.32 7.97 8.69
C ILE A 145 -9.77 8.26 8.28
N SER A 146 -10.59 7.23 8.06
CA SER A 146 -12.01 7.40 7.75
C SER A 146 -12.79 8.03 8.89
N LEU A 147 -12.46 7.69 10.15
CA LEU A 147 -13.03 8.36 11.32
C LEU A 147 -12.72 9.86 11.30
N SER A 148 -11.46 10.26 11.12
CA SER A 148 -11.11 11.69 11.04
C SER A 148 -11.79 12.41 9.88
N VAL A 149 -11.88 11.78 8.70
CA VAL A 149 -12.58 12.38 7.54
C VAL A 149 -14.07 12.54 7.81
N SER A 150 -14.69 11.57 8.47
CA SER A 150 -16.09 11.67 8.88
C SER A 150 -16.29 12.76 9.93
N SER A 151 -15.41 12.83 10.93
CA SER A 151 -15.47 13.85 11.98
C SER A 151 -15.26 15.27 11.47
N ASP A 152 -14.35 15.47 10.51
CA ASP A 152 -14.15 16.75 9.80
C ASP A 152 -15.40 17.18 9.04
N LYS A 153 -16.13 16.22 8.45
CA LYS A 153 -17.36 16.49 7.69
C LYS A 153 -18.54 16.86 8.60
N ASN A 154 -18.54 16.38 9.84
CA ASN A 154 -19.64 16.54 10.78
C ASN A 154 -19.30 17.52 11.92
N ASP A 155 -18.23 18.30 11.80
CA ASP A 155 -17.79 19.30 12.79
C ASP A 155 -17.57 18.73 14.22
N ILE A 156 -17.11 17.48 14.30
CA ILE A 156 -16.86 16.74 15.55
C ILE A 156 -15.42 16.22 15.63
N LEU A 157 -14.45 17.04 15.24
CA LEU A 157 -13.04 16.71 15.41
C LEU A 157 -12.64 16.77 16.90
N LEU A 158 -11.73 15.88 17.32
CA LEU A 158 -11.14 15.92 18.67
C LEU A 158 -10.24 17.15 18.88
N SER A 159 -9.82 17.78 17.80
CA SER A 159 -8.97 18.98 17.77
C SER A 159 -9.43 19.91 16.66
N ASN A 160 -9.15 21.21 16.79
CA ASN A 160 -9.41 22.19 15.74
C ASN A 160 -8.62 21.96 14.43
N LYS A 161 -7.67 21.00 14.42
CA LYS A 161 -6.90 20.62 13.24
C LYS A 161 -7.12 19.15 12.89
N PHE A 162 -7.49 18.91 11.64
CA PHE A 162 -7.69 17.58 11.06
C PHE A 162 -6.46 16.65 11.23
N GLU A 163 -5.25 17.19 11.03
CA GLU A 163 -4.00 16.45 11.19
C GLU A 163 -3.81 15.97 12.62
N MET A 164 -4.20 16.79 13.60
CA MET A 164 -4.10 16.45 15.00
C MET A 164 -5.15 15.42 15.40
N ASP A 165 -6.37 15.51 14.86
CA ASP A 165 -7.40 14.50 15.05
C ASP A 165 -6.92 13.11 14.58
N ILE A 166 -6.25 13.02 13.42
CA ILE A 166 -5.62 11.76 12.96
C ILE A 166 -4.63 11.22 13.99
N LEU A 167 -3.72 12.07 14.49
CA LEU A 167 -2.72 11.67 15.48
C LEU A 167 -3.37 11.16 16.77
N MET A 168 -4.37 11.89 17.26
CA MET A 168 -5.10 11.57 18.49
C MET A 168 -5.84 10.23 18.38
N ARG A 169 -6.43 9.92 17.22
CA ARG A 169 -7.09 8.63 16.99
C ARG A 169 -6.12 7.46 16.94
N PHE A 170 -4.97 7.61 16.28
CA PHE A 170 -3.93 6.57 16.32
C PHE A 170 -3.35 6.38 17.73
N ALA A 171 -3.23 7.46 18.50
CA ALA A 171 -2.75 7.41 19.87
C ALA A 171 -3.81 6.88 20.87
N ILE A 172 -5.09 6.79 20.46
CA ILE A 172 -6.24 6.53 21.32
C ILE A 172 -6.20 7.47 22.55
N SER A 173 -6.15 8.78 22.27
CA SER A 173 -6.01 9.80 23.31
C SER A 173 -6.73 11.07 22.95
N SER A 174 -7.53 11.61 23.88
CA SER A 174 -8.13 12.94 23.79
C SER A 174 -7.18 14.07 24.23
N GLN A 175 -5.97 13.72 24.68
CA GLN A 175 -4.95 14.67 25.12
C GLN A 175 -3.86 14.83 24.05
N ILE A 176 -3.75 16.03 23.47
CA ILE A 176 -2.79 16.35 22.39
C ILE A 176 -1.35 16.02 22.79
N SER A 177 -0.92 16.42 23.99
CA SER A 177 0.44 16.18 24.48
C SER A 177 0.74 14.68 24.60
N SER A 178 -0.22 13.91 25.10
CA SER A 178 -0.13 12.45 25.19
C SER A 178 -0.02 11.81 23.80
N ALA A 179 -0.84 12.27 22.84
CA ALA A 179 -0.81 11.76 21.47
C ALA A 179 0.53 12.05 20.76
N ILE A 180 1.07 13.26 20.90
CA ILE A 180 2.39 13.63 20.37
C ILE A 180 3.50 12.78 20.99
N ASN A 181 3.52 12.65 22.31
CA ASN A 181 4.59 11.92 23.01
C ASN A 181 4.59 10.41 22.72
N SER A 182 3.41 9.84 22.49
CA SER A 182 3.24 8.41 22.25
C SER A 182 3.41 8.04 20.78
N ALA A 183 2.51 8.53 19.93
CA ALA A 183 2.34 8.14 18.53
C ALA A 183 2.97 9.13 17.54
N GLY A 184 3.53 10.25 17.99
CA GLY A 184 4.26 11.19 17.14
C GLY A 184 5.60 10.63 16.61
N ILE A 185 6.24 11.40 15.72
CA ILE A 185 7.57 11.06 15.17
C ILE A 185 8.61 11.04 16.30
N LYS A 186 9.50 10.05 16.26
CA LYS A 186 10.67 9.96 17.14
C LYS A 186 11.93 9.77 16.29
N PRO A 187 13.07 10.41 16.65
CA PRO A 187 14.33 10.21 15.95
C PRO A 187 14.70 8.73 15.87
N LYS A 188 15.27 8.32 14.74
CA LYS A 188 15.69 6.93 14.45
C LYS A 188 14.56 5.87 14.47
N GLN A 189 13.30 6.27 14.58
CA GLN A 189 12.16 5.36 14.47
C GLN A 189 11.43 5.60 13.16
N ASN A 190 11.02 4.51 12.51
CA ASN A 190 10.18 4.62 11.32
C ASN A 190 8.86 5.29 11.68
N PHE A 191 8.35 6.05 10.72
CA PHE A 191 7.04 6.68 10.82
C PHE A 191 6.33 6.58 9.49
N VAL A 192 5.01 6.57 9.56
CA VAL A 192 4.12 6.63 8.42
C VAL A 192 3.67 8.07 8.22
N LEU A 193 3.97 8.60 7.05
CA LEU A 193 3.52 9.91 6.60
C LEU A 193 2.17 9.76 5.88
N ILE A 194 1.15 10.45 6.38
CA ILE A 194 -0.21 10.51 5.84
C ILE A 194 -0.41 11.90 5.24
N ALA A 195 -0.62 11.94 3.92
CA ALA A 195 -0.79 13.17 3.15
C ALA A 195 -2.14 13.16 2.44
N LEU A 196 -2.89 14.25 2.59
CA LEU A 196 -4.13 14.49 1.84
C LEU A 196 -3.93 15.69 0.93
N GLY A 197 -4.29 15.53 -0.35
CA GLY A 197 -4.15 16.58 -1.34
C GLY A 197 -4.50 16.10 -2.75
N ASN A 198 -4.27 16.95 -3.75
CA ASN A 198 -4.46 16.54 -5.14
C ASN A 198 -3.34 15.59 -5.61
N LYS A 199 -3.63 14.79 -6.63
CA LYS A 199 -2.71 13.77 -7.16
C LYS A 199 -1.34 14.34 -7.55
N LYS A 200 -1.30 15.51 -8.21
CA LYS A 200 -0.06 16.13 -8.70
C LYS A 200 0.91 16.45 -7.56
N ILE A 201 0.41 17.06 -6.48
CA ILE A 201 1.25 17.42 -5.33
C ILE A 201 1.66 16.16 -4.54
N LEU A 202 0.76 15.19 -4.40
CA LEU A 202 1.08 13.92 -3.74
C LEU A 202 2.15 13.12 -4.50
N ASP A 203 2.10 13.11 -5.84
CA ASP A 203 3.14 12.52 -6.69
C ASP A 203 4.49 13.22 -6.51
N ALA A 204 4.49 14.56 -6.41
CA ALA A 204 5.72 15.33 -6.15
C ALA A 204 6.31 15.03 -4.77
N LEU A 205 5.47 14.99 -3.72
CA LEU A 205 5.88 14.59 -2.37
C LEU A 205 6.50 13.19 -2.36
N TYR A 206 5.90 12.23 -3.07
CA TYR A 206 6.45 10.88 -3.12
C TYR A 206 7.81 10.83 -3.81
N LYS A 207 7.99 11.57 -4.92
CA LYS A 207 9.30 11.63 -5.61
C LYS A 207 10.40 12.14 -4.69
N GLU A 208 10.11 13.19 -3.92
CA GLU A 208 11.03 13.75 -2.92
C GLU A 208 11.40 12.72 -1.85
N LEU A 209 10.43 11.96 -1.35
CA LEU A 209 10.62 11.06 -0.22
C LEU A 209 10.99 9.63 -0.58
N ASN A 210 10.95 9.24 -1.86
CA ASN A 210 11.07 7.86 -2.29
C ASN A 210 12.38 7.20 -1.83
N PHE A 211 13.48 7.94 -1.82
CA PHE A 211 14.79 7.42 -1.42
C PHE A 211 14.86 7.00 0.05
N MET A 212 14.03 7.61 0.92
CA MET A 212 13.92 7.25 2.34
C MET A 212 12.75 6.31 2.63
N SER A 213 11.93 6.02 1.61
CA SER A 213 10.73 5.21 1.79
C SER A 213 11.05 3.73 1.90
N VAL A 214 10.38 3.07 2.84
CA VAL A 214 10.45 1.62 3.06
C VAL A 214 9.11 0.98 2.75
N LYS A 215 9.11 -0.34 2.71
CA LYS A 215 7.93 -1.14 2.43
C LYS A 215 6.91 -0.97 3.56
N ILE A 216 5.69 -0.50 3.23
CA ILE A 216 4.66 -0.22 4.23
C ILE A 216 4.20 -1.55 4.86
N PHE A 217 4.00 -1.55 6.18
CA PHE A 217 3.56 -2.72 6.97
C PHE A 217 4.55 -3.88 6.94
N SER A 218 5.85 -3.61 6.80
CA SER A 218 6.87 -4.67 6.83
C SER A 218 7.08 -5.25 8.23
N LYS A 219 6.68 -4.53 9.29
CA LYS A 219 6.84 -4.92 10.69
C LYS A 219 5.47 -5.24 11.29
N ASP A 220 5.39 -6.38 11.98
CA ASP A 220 4.23 -6.71 12.80
C ASP A 220 4.29 -5.94 14.14
N ASN A 221 3.26 -5.11 14.39
CA ASN A 221 3.13 -4.32 15.60
C ASN A 221 2.06 -4.86 16.56
N THR A 222 1.50 -6.05 16.29
CA THR A 222 0.42 -6.68 17.07
C THR A 222 0.76 -6.76 18.55
N LEU A 223 1.92 -7.32 18.90
CA LEU A 223 2.35 -7.47 20.30
C LEU A 223 2.55 -6.11 20.99
N PHE A 224 3.15 -5.15 20.29
CA PHE A 224 3.35 -3.81 20.81
C PHE A 224 2.01 -3.15 21.15
N LEU A 225 1.05 -3.16 20.21
CA LEU A 225 -0.23 -2.49 20.40
C LEU A 225 -1.10 -3.17 21.46
N LYS A 226 -1.12 -4.51 21.50
CA LYS A 226 -1.79 -5.25 22.59
C LYS A 226 -1.25 -4.83 23.96
N LYS A 227 0.08 -4.82 24.12
CA LYS A 227 0.71 -4.43 25.38
C LYS A 227 0.46 -2.96 25.71
N TYR A 228 0.62 -2.07 24.73
CA TYR A 228 0.49 -0.63 24.92
C TYR A 228 -0.93 -0.23 25.34
N PHE A 229 -1.95 -0.77 24.64
CA PHE A 229 -3.36 -0.47 24.93
C PHE A 229 -4.01 -1.44 25.93
N LYS A 230 -3.22 -2.33 26.53
CA LYS A 230 -3.68 -3.31 27.53
C LYS A 230 -4.84 -4.18 27.03
N ILE A 231 -4.75 -4.62 25.76
CA ILE A 231 -5.76 -5.49 25.14
C ILE A 231 -5.43 -6.95 25.45
N THR A 232 -6.36 -7.65 26.09
CA THR A 232 -6.20 -9.04 26.51
C THR A 232 -6.65 -10.03 25.43
N ASP A 233 -6.20 -11.28 25.52
CA ASP A 233 -6.67 -12.34 24.62
C ASP A 233 -8.16 -12.62 24.79
N THR A 234 -8.69 -12.52 26.01
CA THR A 234 -10.13 -12.63 26.28
C THR A 234 -10.93 -11.58 25.51
N GLN A 235 -10.46 -10.33 25.46
CA GLN A 235 -11.13 -9.30 24.67
C GLN A 235 -11.10 -9.62 23.17
N LEU A 236 -9.98 -10.16 22.68
CA LEU A 236 -9.85 -10.53 21.26
C LEU A 236 -10.79 -11.67 20.88
N THR A 237 -10.92 -12.70 21.73
CA THR A 237 -11.77 -13.87 21.42
C THR A 237 -13.27 -13.55 21.49
N THR A 238 -13.68 -12.50 22.21
CA THR A 238 -15.08 -12.06 22.28
C THR A 238 -15.53 -11.22 21.09
N VAL A 239 -14.60 -10.67 20.30
CA VAL A 239 -14.94 -9.84 19.14
C VAL A 239 -15.24 -10.74 17.94
N LEU A 240 -16.49 -10.73 17.49
CA LEU A 240 -16.95 -11.47 16.31
C LEU A 240 -16.50 -10.77 15.02
N SER A 241 -15.19 -10.82 14.73
CA SER A 241 -14.58 -10.22 13.54
C SER A 241 -13.42 -11.05 13.00
N LYS A 242 -13.13 -10.89 11.71
CA LYS A 242 -11.90 -11.39 11.07
C LYS A 242 -10.66 -10.58 11.46
N ASN A 243 -10.84 -9.37 11.99
CA ASN A 243 -9.77 -8.43 12.38
C ASN A 243 -10.03 -7.89 13.80
N PRO A 244 -10.04 -8.76 14.83
CA PRO A 244 -10.53 -8.39 16.16
C PRO A 244 -9.69 -7.30 16.84
N LEU A 245 -8.36 -7.33 16.67
CA LEU A 245 -7.50 -6.32 17.27
C LEU A 245 -7.71 -4.95 16.61
N GLU A 246 -7.78 -4.93 15.28
CA GLU A 246 -8.03 -3.72 14.51
C GLU A 246 -9.36 -3.09 14.91
N ASP A 247 -10.43 -3.89 14.97
CA ASP A 247 -11.75 -3.38 15.31
C ASP A 247 -11.81 -2.82 16.74
N ILE A 248 -11.15 -3.47 17.73
CA ILE A 248 -11.03 -2.90 19.09
C ILE A 248 -10.32 -1.55 19.07
N LEU A 249 -9.21 -1.42 18.34
CA LEU A 249 -8.46 -0.16 18.26
C LEU A 249 -9.28 0.93 17.56
N ILE A 250 -9.99 0.58 16.49
CA ILE A 250 -10.88 1.48 15.75
C ILE A 250 -12.03 1.94 16.65
N GLU A 251 -12.67 1.03 17.39
CA GLU A 251 -13.74 1.35 18.33
C GLU A 251 -13.26 2.29 19.42
N LYS A 252 -12.13 1.96 20.07
CA LYS A 252 -11.49 2.83 21.07
C LYS A 252 -11.18 4.23 20.53
N ALA A 253 -10.76 4.34 19.27
CA ALA A 253 -10.50 5.62 18.62
C ALA A 253 -11.78 6.37 18.20
N ALA A 254 -12.89 5.66 17.99
CA ALA A 254 -14.18 6.25 17.64
C ALA A 254 -14.88 6.86 18.87
N ILE A 255 -14.78 6.22 20.04
CA ILE A 255 -15.42 6.65 21.30
C ILE A 255 -14.64 7.74 22.06
N LEU A 256 -13.63 8.37 21.46
CA LEU A 256 -12.92 9.50 22.07
C LEU A 256 -13.75 10.80 22.13
N LEU A 257 -14.88 10.82 21.42
CA LEU A 257 -15.82 11.94 21.30
C LEU A 257 -16.80 11.99 22.48
#